data_AF-A0A673AAT2-F1
#
_entry.id   AF-A0A673AAT2-F1
#
_cell.length_a   1.000
_cell.length_b   1.000
_cell.length_c   1.000
_cell.angle_alpha   90.00
_cell.angle_beta   90.00
_cell.angle_gamma   90.00
#
_symmetry.space_group_name_H-M   'P 1'
#
loop_
_entity.id
_entity.type
_entity.pdbx_description
1 polymer ?
#
loop_
_entity_poly.entity_id
_entity_poly.type
_entity_poly.pdbx_seq_one_letter_code
_entity_poly.pdbx_strand_id
1 'polypeptide(L)'
;YLMLNWWFSAHFYMVKVPLTQTLLLLLFLPVSAGTGPDPDRGRTELRRVQSLAAQPRYGDCWARALEHLDTRCRDMTSESQSRIALRFTHCHLSSSGRDFPSCPEGSDVRRCTASMDAVAFNTYTEFFTHTHSICHFLQSEAWQSRAENTMHRLTESSAGVAEQLQSTRQMAEDLIEAQSAALQAQQEILDNGEELRVTLRDSTQGLRSIFLELSSVSREQQVALSELFNRVSFLQSFLMVEAHSMSSCLYNAAALCASFLLTSTQRSSRARYLLLLLTFMNILLGLYILLYIGVQNREILNKHQDVTRKKHPNK
;
A
#
# COMPACT_ATOMS: atom_id res chain seq x y z
N TYR A 1 45.22 58.36 -35.61
CA TYR A 1 45.76 57.67 -36.80
C TYR A 1 47.00 56.83 -36.44
N LEU A 2 46.91 55.88 -35.51
CA LEU A 2 48.01 54.92 -35.22
C LEU A 2 47.60 53.74 -34.32
N MET A 3 46.33 53.31 -34.36
CA MET A 3 45.89 52.06 -33.68
C MET A 3 44.78 51.34 -34.47
N LEU A 4 45.00 51.13 -35.77
CA LEU A 4 44.16 50.23 -36.57
C LEU A 4 44.96 49.27 -37.48
N ASN A 5 46.30 49.31 -37.45
CA ASN A 5 47.14 48.53 -38.36
C ASN A 5 47.82 47.29 -37.74
N TRP A 6 47.52 46.92 -36.49
CA TRP A 6 48.10 45.72 -35.87
C TRP A 6 47.18 44.50 -35.86
N TRP A 7 45.92 44.64 -36.26
CA TRP A 7 44.96 43.54 -36.26
C TRP A 7 44.96 42.70 -37.55
N PHE A 8 45.61 43.16 -38.62
CA PHE A 8 45.56 42.51 -39.94
C PHE A 8 46.77 41.62 -40.29
N SER A 9 47.74 41.43 -39.38
CA SER A 9 48.99 40.71 -39.72
C SER A 9 49.16 39.34 -39.06
N ALA A 10 48.14 38.79 -38.39
CA ALA A 10 48.24 37.52 -37.67
C ALA A 10 47.34 36.38 -38.21
N HIS A 11 46.83 36.51 -39.45
CA HIS A 11 45.90 35.53 -40.03
C HIS A 11 46.49 34.63 -41.13
N PHE A 12 47.82 34.53 -41.22
CA PHE A 12 48.47 33.83 -42.33
C PHE A 12 49.69 32.98 -41.93
N TYR A 13 49.54 32.08 -40.95
CA TYR A 13 50.42 30.90 -40.81
C TYR A 13 49.60 29.69 -40.34
N MET A 14 48.82 29.13 -41.27
CA MET A 14 48.21 27.81 -41.18
C MET A 14 49.30 26.74 -41.33
N VAL A 15 49.87 26.28 -40.21
CA VAL A 15 50.63 25.03 -40.17
C VAL A 15 49.63 23.88 -40.02
N LYS A 16 49.38 23.16 -41.12
CA LYS A 16 48.63 21.89 -41.11
C LYS A 16 49.47 20.84 -40.39
N VAL A 17 49.19 20.59 -39.11
CA VAL A 17 49.65 19.39 -38.40
C VAL A 17 48.60 18.28 -38.64
N PRO A 18 48.94 17.14 -39.23
CA PRO A 18 47.97 16.08 -39.51
C PRO A 18 47.48 15.44 -38.20
N LEU A 19 46.15 15.29 -38.11
CA LEU A 19 45.35 14.81 -36.96
C LEU A 19 45.65 13.37 -36.50
N THR A 20 46.68 12.71 -37.04
CA THR A 20 46.98 11.29 -36.81
C THR A 20 48.06 11.07 -35.75
N GLN A 21 48.81 12.11 -35.35
CA GLN A 21 49.87 11.99 -34.34
C GLN A 21 49.44 12.29 -32.89
N THR A 22 48.31 12.99 -32.68
CA THR A 22 47.77 13.26 -31.33
C THR A 22 47.04 12.08 -30.71
N LEU A 23 46.53 11.15 -31.52
CA LEU A 23 45.83 9.95 -31.01
C LEU A 23 46.80 8.86 -30.52
N LEU A 24 48.04 8.82 -31.04
CA LEU A 24 49.03 7.81 -30.67
C LEU A 24 49.78 8.15 -29.37
N LEU A 25 49.88 9.44 -29.02
CA LEU A 25 50.55 9.91 -27.79
C LEU A 25 49.70 9.75 -26.52
N LEU A 26 48.38 9.55 -26.66
CA LEU A 26 47.48 9.27 -25.53
C LEU A 26 47.47 7.80 -25.11
N LEU A 27 48.03 6.89 -25.91
CA LEU A 27 48.10 5.45 -25.60
C LEU A 27 49.39 5.03 -24.87
N PHE A 28 50.38 5.92 -24.72
CA PHE A 28 51.67 5.61 -24.10
C PHE A 28 52.03 6.48 -22.87
N LEU A 29 51.08 7.24 -22.32
CA LEU A 29 51.28 7.82 -20.99
C LEU A 29 51.13 6.71 -19.94
N PRO A 30 52.16 6.42 -19.14
CA PRO A 30 52.00 5.54 -18.00
C PRO A 30 51.02 6.22 -17.05
N VAL A 31 49.86 5.60 -16.85
CA VAL A 31 48.96 5.92 -15.74
C VAL A 31 49.75 5.60 -14.48
N SER A 32 50.47 6.60 -13.97
CA SER A 32 50.92 6.59 -12.59
C SER A 32 49.63 6.51 -11.78
N ALA A 33 49.43 5.37 -11.13
CA ALA A 33 48.39 5.17 -10.13
C ALA A 33 48.64 6.16 -8.99
N GLY A 34 48.24 7.41 -9.21
CA GLY A 34 48.13 8.43 -8.19
C GLY A 34 47.01 7.97 -7.28
N THR A 35 47.41 7.43 -6.14
CA THR A 35 46.59 7.17 -4.97
C THR A 35 45.60 8.33 -4.83
N GLY A 36 44.30 8.04 -4.90
CA GLY A 36 43.27 9.02 -4.58
C GLY A 36 43.53 9.65 -3.21
N PRO A 37 42.90 10.79 -2.88
CA PRO A 37 43.12 11.45 -1.60
C PRO A 37 42.87 10.46 -0.47
N ASP A 38 43.95 9.99 0.12
CA ASP A 38 43.94 8.95 1.14
C ASP A 38 43.20 9.52 2.35
N PRO A 39 42.00 9.02 2.67
CA PRO A 39 41.20 9.56 3.77
C PRO A 39 41.93 9.39 5.11
N ASP A 40 42.82 8.41 5.22
CA ASP A 40 43.61 8.19 6.43
C ASP A 40 44.80 9.15 6.51
N ARG A 41 45.38 9.53 5.37
CA ARG A 41 46.34 10.66 5.31
C ARG A 41 45.68 11.99 5.63
N GLY A 42 44.46 12.22 5.14
CA GLY A 42 43.65 13.40 5.46
C GLY A 42 43.29 13.49 6.95
N ARG A 43 42.88 12.37 7.56
CA ARG A 43 42.63 12.29 9.02
C ARG A 43 43.91 12.46 9.83
N THR A 44 45.04 11.96 9.34
CA THR A 44 46.33 12.09 10.03
C THR A 44 46.81 13.54 9.99
N GLU A 45 46.70 14.23 8.86
CA GLU A 45 47.01 15.66 8.78
C GLU A 45 46.00 16.52 9.55
N LEU A 46 44.72 16.17 9.55
CA LEU A 46 43.71 16.87 10.37
C LEU A 46 44.02 16.71 11.86
N ARG A 47 44.35 15.49 12.33
CA ARG A 47 44.79 15.26 13.71
C ARG A 47 46.09 15.98 14.03
N ARG A 48 47.02 16.07 13.07
CA ARG A 48 48.26 16.83 13.20
C ARG A 48 47.98 18.33 13.37
N VAL A 49 47.14 18.91 12.51
CA VAL A 49 46.71 20.31 12.59
C VAL A 49 45.91 20.59 13.86
N GLN A 50 45.02 19.69 14.27
CA GLN A 50 44.29 19.78 15.54
C GLN A 50 45.23 19.70 16.74
N SER A 51 46.24 18.84 16.71
CA SER A 51 47.26 18.77 17.77
C SER A 51 48.14 20.01 17.82
N LEU A 52 48.50 20.59 16.66
CA LEU A 52 49.23 21.85 16.53
C LEU A 52 48.39 23.06 16.98
N ALA A 53 47.07 23.02 16.75
CA ALA A 53 46.13 24.03 17.22
C ALA A 53 45.80 23.90 18.72
N ALA A 54 45.85 22.67 19.26
CA ALA A 54 45.67 22.39 20.68
C ALA A 54 46.93 22.68 21.51
N GLN A 55 48.09 22.83 20.85
CA GLN A 55 49.32 23.19 21.52
C GLN A 55 49.32 24.70 21.74
N PRO A 56 49.32 25.18 23.00
CA PRO A 56 49.51 26.60 23.23
C PRO A 56 50.82 26.97 22.55
N ARG A 57 50.84 28.12 21.86
CA ARG A 57 51.94 28.66 21.04
C ARG A 57 53.32 28.72 21.73
N TYR A 58 53.40 28.31 22.99
CA TYR A 58 54.50 28.38 23.93
C TYR A 58 55.07 27.00 24.34
N GLY A 59 54.49 25.87 23.93
CA GLY A 59 55.02 24.50 24.19
C GLY A 59 54.64 23.90 25.56
N ASP A 60 54.97 22.62 25.78
CA ASP A 60 54.43 21.81 26.88
C ASP A 60 54.84 22.29 28.30
N CYS A 61 56.02 22.90 28.46
CA CYS A 61 56.46 23.42 29.76
C CYS A 61 55.54 24.56 30.24
N TRP A 62 55.22 25.48 29.32
CA TRP A 62 54.34 26.61 29.59
C TRP A 62 52.90 26.14 29.79
N ALA A 63 52.44 25.16 29.00
CA ALA A 63 51.13 24.53 29.19
C ALA A 63 50.96 23.96 30.60
N ARG A 64 51.95 23.18 31.07
CA ARG A 64 51.95 22.63 32.44
C ARG A 64 52.04 23.73 33.50
N ALA A 65 52.89 24.75 33.30
CA ALA A 65 52.97 25.87 34.23
C ALA A 65 51.61 26.57 34.45
N LEU A 66 50.75 26.54 33.44
CA LEU A 66 49.40 27.11 33.46
C LEU A 66 48.32 26.16 34.02
N GLU A 67 48.46 24.85 33.83
CA GLU A 67 47.51 23.86 34.35
C GLU A 67 47.41 23.88 35.88
N HIS A 68 48.51 24.25 36.55
CA HIS A 68 48.58 24.39 38.01
C HIS A 68 48.08 25.73 38.54
N LEU A 69 47.49 26.56 37.68
CA LEU A 69 46.78 27.77 38.04
C LEU A 69 45.37 27.38 38.54
N ASP A 70 45.33 26.76 39.73
CA ASP A 70 44.11 26.18 40.34
C ASP A 70 43.03 27.23 40.69
N THR A 71 43.41 28.51 40.66
CA THR A 71 42.55 29.67 40.91
C THR A 71 42.20 30.39 39.61
N ARG A 72 40.99 30.93 39.48
CA ARG A 72 40.67 31.85 38.37
C ARG A 72 41.70 33.00 38.37
N CYS A 73 42.12 33.50 37.20
CA CYS A 73 43.10 34.61 37.10
C CYS A 73 42.75 35.82 37.98
N ARG A 74 41.45 36.03 38.23
CA ARG A 74 40.91 37.10 39.10
C ARG A 74 41.19 36.88 40.59
N ASP A 75 41.30 35.64 41.04
CA ASP A 75 41.39 35.25 42.45
C ASP A 75 42.84 34.84 42.81
N MET A 76 43.82 35.27 42.02
CA MET A 76 45.24 34.95 42.19
C MET A 76 45.83 35.69 43.41
N THR A 77 46.38 34.93 44.35
CA THR A 77 47.09 35.42 45.53
C THR A 77 48.55 35.78 45.22
N SER A 78 49.22 36.52 46.11
CA SER A 78 50.66 36.80 45.99
C SER A 78 51.52 35.53 45.97
N GLU A 79 51.12 34.50 46.71
CA GLU A 79 51.80 33.19 46.73
C GLU A 79 51.67 32.47 45.38
N SER A 80 50.45 32.38 44.84
CA SER A 80 50.21 31.75 43.54
C SER A 80 50.90 32.52 42.42
N GLN A 81 50.82 33.85 42.42
CA GLN A 81 51.55 34.73 41.49
C GLN A 81 53.07 34.43 41.50
N SER A 82 53.66 34.30 42.69
CA SER A 82 55.07 33.98 42.85
C SER A 82 55.41 32.57 42.34
N ARG A 83 54.59 31.56 42.65
CA ARG A 83 54.81 30.18 42.18
C ARG A 83 54.71 30.06 40.66
N ILE A 84 53.74 30.74 40.04
CA ILE A 84 53.58 30.74 38.59
C ILE A 84 54.76 31.43 37.91
N ALA A 85 55.20 32.57 38.46
CA ALA A 85 56.39 33.27 37.96
C ALA A 85 57.65 32.40 38.02
N LEU A 86 57.84 31.61 39.08
CA LEU A 86 58.94 30.64 39.17
C LEU A 86 58.87 29.57 38.07
N ARG A 87 57.68 29.07 37.77
CA ARG A 87 57.49 28.07 36.71
C ARG A 87 57.74 28.65 35.32
N PHE A 88 57.30 29.88 35.06
CA PHE A 88 57.63 30.59 33.82
C PHE A 88 59.13 30.85 33.69
N THR A 89 59.78 31.26 34.78
CA THR A 89 61.23 31.44 34.84
C THR A 89 61.97 30.14 34.52
N HIS A 90 61.54 29.04 35.12
CA HIS A 90 62.08 27.71 34.83
C HIS A 90 61.94 27.34 33.36
N CYS A 91 60.75 27.50 32.78
CA CYS A 91 60.52 27.21 31.37
C CYS A 91 61.38 28.11 30.44
N HIS A 92 61.50 29.39 30.76
CA HIS A 92 62.30 30.33 29.97
C HIS A 92 63.80 30.02 30.02
N LEU A 93 64.36 29.80 31.21
CA LEU A 93 65.78 29.51 31.38
C LEU A 93 66.15 28.14 30.81
N SER A 94 65.32 27.12 31.04
CA SER A 94 65.50 25.77 30.50
C SER A 94 65.47 25.77 28.97
N SER A 95 64.51 26.47 28.34
CA SER A 95 64.47 26.59 26.88
C SER A 95 65.65 27.37 26.29
N SER A 96 66.31 28.21 27.11
CA SER A 96 67.53 28.93 26.74
C SER A 96 68.82 28.13 26.99
N GLY A 97 68.71 26.86 27.40
CA GLY A 97 69.85 25.98 27.70
C GLY A 97 70.55 26.29 29.03
N ARG A 98 69.92 27.07 29.91
CA ARG A 98 70.44 27.34 31.26
C ARG A 98 69.86 26.33 32.24
N ASP A 99 70.72 25.79 33.09
CA ASP A 99 70.31 24.90 34.17
C ASP A 99 69.71 25.73 35.33
N PHE A 100 68.42 25.55 35.57
CA PHE A 100 67.71 26.21 36.66
C PHE A 100 66.72 25.21 37.25
N PRO A 101 66.84 24.85 38.54
CA PRO A 101 65.99 23.82 39.14
C PRO A 101 64.56 24.31 39.35
N SER A 102 63.58 23.44 39.12
CA SER A 102 62.18 23.72 39.46
C SER A 102 62.02 23.87 40.98
N CYS A 103 61.22 24.84 41.41
CA CYS A 103 60.87 25.01 42.83
C CYS A 103 59.87 23.92 43.24
N PRO A 104 60.14 23.08 44.26
CA PRO A 104 59.23 22.01 44.68
C PRO A 104 57.87 22.51 45.16
N GLU A 105 56.81 21.74 44.90
CA GLU A 105 55.46 22.04 45.39
C GLU A 105 55.43 22.09 46.93
N GLY A 106 54.71 23.07 47.48
CA GLY A 106 54.60 23.28 48.93
C GLY A 106 55.84 23.89 49.61
N SER A 107 56.95 24.11 48.90
CA SER A 107 58.11 24.81 49.46
C SER A 107 57.89 26.33 49.56
N ASP A 108 58.58 27.01 50.48
CA ASP A 108 58.56 28.48 50.59
C ASP A 108 59.28 29.09 49.38
N VAL A 109 58.58 29.96 48.63
CA VAL A 109 59.09 30.67 47.45
C VAL A 109 60.38 31.45 47.77
N ARG A 110 60.52 31.95 49.00
CA ARG A 110 61.75 32.65 49.45
C ARG A 110 62.98 31.76 49.39
N ARG A 111 62.84 30.46 49.65
CA ARG A 111 63.95 29.50 49.55
C ARG A 111 64.39 29.32 48.10
N CYS A 112 63.44 29.31 47.16
CA CYS A 112 63.72 29.17 45.73
C CYS A 112 64.30 30.44 45.11
N THR A 113 63.97 31.62 45.64
CA THR A 113 64.46 32.92 45.14
C THR A 113 65.80 33.34 45.75
N ALA A 114 66.09 32.93 46.99
CA ALA A 114 67.33 33.32 47.68
C ALA A 114 68.61 32.76 47.04
N SER A 115 68.53 31.61 46.36
CA SER A 115 69.67 30.95 45.72
C SER A 115 69.84 31.30 44.24
N MET A 116 69.06 32.25 43.71
CA MET A 116 69.10 32.62 42.30
C MET A 116 70.32 33.48 41.97
N ASP A 117 70.89 33.26 40.79
CA ASP A 117 71.83 34.22 40.21
C ASP A 117 71.08 35.47 39.70
N ALA A 118 71.83 36.52 39.34
CA ALA A 118 71.23 37.78 38.91
C ALA A 118 70.34 37.62 37.66
N VAL A 119 70.69 36.70 36.76
CA VAL A 119 69.91 36.42 35.55
C VAL A 119 68.58 35.77 35.90
N ALA A 120 68.59 34.73 36.74
CA ALA A 120 67.39 34.03 37.17
C ALA A 120 66.49 34.93 38.02
N PHE A 121 67.06 35.71 38.94
CA PHE A 121 66.27 36.63 39.78
C PHE A 121 65.61 37.75 38.96
N ASN A 122 66.31 38.30 37.97
CA ASN A 122 65.75 39.32 37.08
C ASN A 122 64.64 38.73 36.18
N THR A 123 64.87 37.55 35.62
CA THR A 123 63.87 36.81 34.81
C THR A 123 62.62 36.50 35.64
N TYR A 124 62.80 36.06 36.88
CA TYR A 124 61.72 35.85 37.84
C TYR A 124 60.93 37.12 38.11
N THR A 125 61.61 38.24 38.35
CA THR A 125 60.96 39.52 38.62
C THR A 125 60.12 39.99 37.44
N GLU A 126 60.62 39.83 36.21
CA GLU A 126 59.89 40.13 34.98
C GLU A 126 58.61 39.29 34.85
N PHE A 127 58.70 37.97 35.04
CA PHE A 127 57.49 37.14 35.00
C PHE A 127 56.54 37.46 36.14
N PHE A 128 57.05 37.76 37.34
CA PHE A 128 56.26 38.09 38.51
C PHE A 128 55.39 39.33 38.30
N THR A 129 55.95 40.41 37.74
CA THR A 129 55.20 41.64 37.46
C THR A 129 54.13 41.42 36.38
N HIS A 130 54.36 40.50 35.44
CA HIS A 130 53.48 40.26 34.31
C HIS A 130 52.52 39.07 34.46
N THR A 131 52.60 38.27 35.53
CA THR A 131 51.78 37.05 35.71
C THR A 131 50.29 37.28 35.50
N HIS A 132 49.71 38.36 36.05
CA HIS A 132 48.27 38.65 35.88
C HIS A 132 47.89 38.88 34.41
N SER A 133 48.68 39.67 33.69
CA SER A 133 48.43 39.96 32.27
C SER A 133 48.56 38.72 31.39
N ILE A 134 49.57 37.88 31.66
CA ILE A 134 49.79 36.61 30.96
C ILE A 134 48.62 35.66 31.22
N CYS A 135 48.17 35.54 32.47
CA CYS A 135 47.02 34.69 32.84
C CYS A 135 45.75 35.11 32.10
N HIS A 136 45.41 36.40 32.12
CA HIS A 136 44.20 36.90 31.47
C HIS A 136 44.23 36.70 29.95
N PHE A 137 45.36 36.98 29.31
CA PHE A 137 45.53 36.74 27.87
C PHE A 137 45.30 35.26 27.50
N LEU A 138 45.86 34.34 28.27
CA LEU A 138 45.72 32.91 28.00
C LEU A 138 44.31 32.39 28.29
N GLN A 139 43.65 32.93 29.32
CA GLN A 139 42.25 32.65 29.59
C GLN A 139 41.34 33.15 28.44
N SER A 140 41.62 34.33 27.88
CA SER A 140 40.87 34.83 26.72
C SER A 140 41.07 33.99 25.48
N GLU A 141 42.31 33.56 25.18
CA GLU A 141 42.61 32.68 24.04
C GLU A 141 41.88 31.33 24.19
N ALA A 142 41.95 30.71 25.37
CA ALA A 142 41.26 29.45 25.64
C ALA A 142 39.74 29.60 25.57
N TRP A 143 39.19 30.72 26.04
CA TRP A 143 37.77 31.03 25.92
C TRP A 143 37.36 31.25 24.47
N GLN A 144 38.13 32.02 23.71
CA GLN A 144 37.86 32.31 22.30
C GLN A 144 37.85 31.02 21.47
N SER A 145 38.86 30.15 21.63
CA SER A 145 38.92 28.85 20.94
C SER A 145 37.70 27.98 21.25
N ARG A 146 37.28 27.91 22.53
CA ARG A 146 36.06 27.18 22.93
C ARG A 146 34.79 27.81 22.35
N ALA A 147 34.72 29.14 22.33
CA ALA A 147 33.58 29.88 21.80
C ALA A 147 33.45 29.66 20.29
N GLU A 148 34.55 29.74 19.54
CA GLU A 148 34.60 29.48 18.09
C GLU A 148 34.16 28.04 17.78
N ASN A 149 34.68 27.04 18.49
CA ASN A 149 34.26 25.65 18.31
C ASN A 149 32.77 25.45 18.64
N THR A 150 32.28 26.06 19.72
CA THR A 150 30.87 25.98 20.09
C THR A 150 29.98 26.64 19.05
N MET A 151 30.38 27.80 18.53
CA MET A 151 29.66 28.52 17.48
C MET A 151 29.63 27.70 16.18
N HIS A 152 30.74 27.08 15.80
CA HIS A 152 30.80 26.19 14.64
C HIS A 152 29.82 25.03 14.78
N ARG A 153 29.87 24.31 15.91
CA ARG A 153 28.97 23.18 16.19
C ARG A 153 27.50 23.59 16.24
N LEU A 154 27.20 24.76 16.83
CA LEU A 154 25.84 25.29 16.87
C LEU A 154 25.35 25.61 15.45
N THR A 155 26.18 26.28 14.65
CA THR A 155 25.84 26.63 13.27
C THR A 155 25.58 25.38 12.43
N GLU A 156 26.44 24.38 12.53
CA GLU A 156 26.29 23.09 11.85
C GLU A 156 25.02 22.36 12.31
N SER A 157 24.76 22.30 13.61
CA SER A 157 23.55 21.68 14.15
C SER A 157 22.28 22.43 13.73
N SER A 158 22.30 23.76 13.71
CA SER A 158 21.17 24.58 13.26
C SER A 158 20.92 24.41 11.77
N ALA A 159 21.97 24.34 10.95
CA ALA A 159 21.84 24.04 9.53
C ALA A 159 21.21 22.66 9.30
N GLY A 160 21.66 21.63 10.05
CA GLY A 160 21.07 20.29 9.98
C GLY A 160 19.60 20.26 10.38
N VAL A 161 19.21 20.97 11.44
CA VAL A 161 17.81 21.09 11.86
C VAL A 161 16.97 21.82 10.79
N ALA A 162 17.51 22.87 10.18
CA ALA A 162 16.82 23.60 9.12
C ALA A 162 16.57 22.71 7.88
N GLU A 163 17.57 21.93 7.48
CA GLU A 163 17.44 20.96 6.38
C GLU A 163 16.40 19.88 6.70
N GLN A 164 16.43 19.33 7.90
CA GLN A 164 15.46 18.32 8.33
C GLN A 164 14.03 18.87 8.38
N LEU A 165 13.86 20.13 8.81
CA LEU A 165 12.55 20.79 8.82
C LEU A 165 12.05 21.02 7.39
N GLN A 166 12.93 21.41 6.47
CA GLN A 166 12.60 21.58 5.06
C GLN A 166 12.18 20.26 4.41
N SER A 167 12.91 19.18 4.68
CA SER A 167 12.54 17.83 4.23
C SER A 167 11.20 17.37 4.82
N THR A 168 10.98 17.61 6.11
CA THR A 168 9.70 17.29 6.79
C THR A 168 8.53 18.06 6.18
N ARG A 169 8.76 19.34 5.85
CA ARG A 169 7.76 20.16 5.17
C ARG A 169 7.39 19.57 3.81
N GLN A 170 8.37 19.20 3.00
CA GLN A 170 8.12 18.57 1.69
C GLN A 170 7.33 17.28 1.82
N MET A 171 7.72 16.39 2.75
CA MET A 171 6.97 15.16 3.01
C MET A 171 5.53 15.42 3.48
N ALA A 172 5.31 16.48 4.27
CA ALA A 172 3.97 16.87 4.69
C ALA A 172 3.13 17.40 3.52
N GLU A 173 3.73 18.17 2.60
CA GLU A 173 3.08 18.63 1.37
C GLU A 173 2.69 17.43 0.48
N ASP A 174 3.61 16.49 0.24
CA ASP A 174 3.34 15.26 -0.52
C ASP A 174 2.23 14.40 0.13
N LEU A 175 2.23 14.30 1.46
CA LEU A 175 1.21 13.56 2.21
C LEU A 175 -0.18 14.20 2.07
N ILE A 176 -0.25 15.54 2.11
CA ILE A 176 -1.51 16.26 1.91
C ILE A 176 -2.04 16.02 0.49
N GLU A 177 -1.17 16.05 -0.51
CA GLU A 177 -1.55 15.76 -1.89
C GLU A 177 -2.09 14.32 -2.03
N ALA A 178 -1.36 13.34 -1.50
CA ALA A 178 -1.79 11.94 -1.52
C ALA A 178 -3.12 11.72 -0.77
N GLN A 179 -3.32 12.39 0.38
CA GLN A 179 -4.57 12.32 1.13
C GLN A 179 -5.73 12.96 0.36
N SER A 180 -5.49 14.06 -0.35
CA SER A 180 -6.51 14.71 -1.18
C SER A 180 -6.95 13.81 -2.34
N ALA A 181 -6.01 13.14 -3.02
CA ALA A 181 -6.29 12.20 -4.08
C ALA A 181 -7.06 10.96 -3.56
N ALA A 182 -6.67 10.44 -2.39
CA ALA A 182 -7.37 9.34 -1.74
C ALA A 182 -8.81 9.71 -1.37
N LEU A 183 -9.05 10.92 -0.87
CA LEU A 183 -10.40 11.41 -0.57
C LEU A 183 -11.26 11.55 -1.83
N GLN A 184 -10.69 12.04 -2.93
CA GLN A 184 -11.39 12.10 -4.21
C GLN A 184 -11.79 10.70 -4.71
N ALA A 185 -10.87 9.73 -4.63
CA ALA A 185 -11.17 8.34 -5.01
C ALA A 185 -12.24 7.71 -4.09
N GLN A 186 -12.23 8.01 -2.79
CA GLN A 186 -13.28 7.56 -1.87
C GLN A 186 -14.64 8.15 -2.22
N GLN A 187 -14.70 9.43 -2.58
CA GLN A 187 -15.93 10.08 -3.00
C GLN A 187 -16.49 9.42 -4.28
N GLU A 188 -15.64 9.17 -5.28
CA GLU A 188 -16.04 8.48 -6.50
C GLU A 188 -16.59 7.06 -6.23
N ILE A 189 -15.96 6.32 -5.32
CA ILE A 189 -16.44 4.99 -4.90
C ILE A 189 -17.82 5.08 -4.23
N LEU A 190 -18.05 6.10 -3.39
CA LEU A 190 -19.34 6.30 -2.74
C LEU A 190 -20.43 6.64 -3.77
N ASP A 191 -20.13 7.53 -4.71
CA ASP A 191 -21.08 7.92 -5.75
C ASP A 191 -21.42 6.73 -6.67
N ASN A 192 -20.41 5.98 -7.12
CA ASN A 192 -20.60 4.74 -7.89
C ASN A 192 -21.37 3.67 -7.10
N GLY A 193 -21.11 3.56 -5.79
CA GLY A 193 -21.81 2.63 -4.90
C GLY A 193 -23.29 2.98 -4.76
N GLU A 194 -23.62 4.27 -4.69
CA GLU A 194 -25.00 4.75 -4.62
C GLU A 194 -25.74 4.54 -5.95
N GLU A 195 -25.10 4.81 -7.10
CA GLU A 195 -25.66 4.50 -8.41
C GLU A 195 -25.96 3.00 -8.54
N LEU A 196 -25.00 2.14 -8.20
CA LEU A 196 -25.18 0.69 -8.24
C LEU A 196 -26.32 0.24 -7.31
N ARG A 197 -26.45 0.84 -6.13
CA ARG A 197 -27.54 0.56 -5.19
C ARG A 197 -28.90 0.90 -5.82
N VAL A 198 -29.01 2.02 -6.54
CA VAL A 198 -30.22 2.40 -7.28
C VAL A 198 -30.51 1.40 -8.40
N THR A 199 -29.53 1.08 -9.26
CA THR A 199 -29.70 0.12 -10.36
C THR A 199 -30.10 -1.27 -9.85
N LEU A 200 -29.51 -1.75 -8.76
CA LEU A 200 -29.87 -3.02 -8.14
C LEU A 200 -31.30 -3.01 -7.59
N ARG A 201 -31.72 -1.89 -6.97
CA ARG A 201 -33.08 -1.75 -6.47
C ARG A 201 -34.09 -1.78 -7.62
N ASP A 202 -33.83 -1.05 -8.69
CA ASP A 202 -34.69 -1.00 -9.87
C ASP A 202 -34.77 -2.37 -10.56
N SER A 203 -33.63 -3.05 -10.74
CA SER A 203 -33.58 -4.41 -11.31
C SER A 203 -34.35 -5.41 -10.44
N THR A 204 -34.21 -5.33 -9.12
CA THR A 204 -34.93 -6.21 -8.19
C THR A 204 -36.44 -5.94 -8.23
N GLN A 205 -36.86 -4.68 -8.33
CA GLN A 205 -38.27 -4.32 -8.49
C GLN A 205 -38.80 -4.79 -9.85
N GLY A 206 -38.04 -4.62 -10.93
CA GLY A 206 -38.35 -5.13 -12.25
C GLY A 206 -38.56 -6.64 -12.25
N LEU A 207 -37.64 -7.42 -11.68
CA LEU A 207 -37.79 -8.87 -11.55
C LEU A 207 -39.02 -9.27 -10.74
N ARG A 208 -39.34 -8.56 -9.65
CA ARG A 208 -40.58 -8.80 -8.90
C ARG A 208 -41.82 -8.54 -9.74
N SER A 209 -41.84 -7.49 -10.55
CA SER A 209 -42.97 -7.18 -11.43
C SER A 209 -43.17 -8.25 -12.50
N ILE A 210 -42.07 -8.71 -13.13
CA ILE A 210 -42.10 -9.79 -14.12
C ILE A 210 -42.59 -11.10 -13.49
N PHE A 211 -42.14 -11.42 -12.27
CA PHE A 211 -42.62 -12.61 -11.56
C PHE A 211 -44.12 -12.55 -11.25
N LEU A 212 -44.63 -11.39 -10.84
CA LEU A 212 -46.06 -11.18 -10.60
C LEU A 212 -46.86 -11.32 -11.91
N GLU A 213 -46.37 -10.73 -12.99
CA GLU A 213 -46.99 -10.85 -14.32
C GLU A 213 -47.00 -12.31 -14.79
N LEU A 214 -45.87 -13.01 -14.73
CA LEU A 214 -45.76 -14.42 -15.09
C LEU A 214 -46.69 -15.31 -14.26
N SER A 215 -46.79 -15.05 -12.95
CA SER A 215 -47.71 -15.77 -12.06
C SER A 215 -49.17 -15.56 -12.47
N SER A 216 -49.56 -14.32 -12.81
CA SER A 216 -50.91 -14.02 -13.29
C SER A 216 -51.22 -14.69 -14.62
N VAL A 217 -50.30 -14.62 -15.60
CA VAL A 217 -50.43 -15.26 -16.91
C VAL A 217 -50.51 -16.77 -16.78
N SER A 218 -49.68 -17.38 -15.91
CA SER A 218 -49.71 -18.82 -15.63
C SER A 218 -51.07 -19.24 -15.06
N ARG A 219 -51.68 -18.42 -14.20
CA ARG A 219 -53.00 -18.70 -13.62
C ARG A 219 -54.10 -18.67 -14.69
N GLU A 220 -54.06 -17.69 -15.58
CA GLU A 220 -54.99 -17.61 -16.72
C GLU A 220 -54.82 -18.77 -17.71
N GLN A 221 -53.58 -19.11 -18.07
CA GLN A 221 -53.28 -20.26 -18.93
C GLN A 221 -53.79 -21.58 -18.34
N GLN A 222 -53.65 -21.77 -17.03
CA GLN A 222 -54.13 -22.98 -16.37
C GLN A 222 -55.66 -23.11 -16.42
N VAL A 223 -56.40 -22.00 -16.35
CA VAL A 223 -57.85 -21.98 -16.54
C VAL A 223 -58.22 -22.33 -17.97
N ALA A 224 -57.59 -21.71 -18.98
CA ALA A 224 -57.84 -21.99 -20.39
C ALA A 224 -57.51 -23.46 -20.76
N LEU A 225 -56.39 -24.00 -20.28
CA LEU A 225 -56.02 -25.40 -20.48
C LEU A 225 -57.04 -26.34 -19.83
N SER A 226 -57.55 -26.01 -18.65
CA SER A 226 -58.57 -26.84 -17.98
C SER A 226 -59.89 -26.90 -18.78
N GLU A 227 -60.26 -25.81 -19.46
CA GLU A 227 -61.43 -25.80 -20.36
C GLU A 227 -61.19 -26.68 -21.60
N LEU A 228 -60.01 -26.58 -22.22
CA LEU A 228 -59.64 -27.42 -23.36
C LEU A 228 -59.61 -28.91 -23.01
N PHE A 229 -59.00 -29.28 -21.87
CA PHE A 229 -58.98 -30.67 -21.40
C PHE A 229 -60.39 -31.22 -21.14
N ASN A 230 -61.30 -30.41 -20.59
CA ASN A 230 -62.69 -30.82 -20.40
C ASN A 230 -63.41 -31.07 -21.74
N ARG A 231 -63.20 -30.22 -22.76
CA ARG A 231 -63.79 -30.46 -24.09
C ARG A 231 -63.25 -31.72 -24.75
N VAL A 232 -61.94 -31.98 -24.62
CA VAL A 232 -61.31 -33.19 -25.16
C VAL A 232 -61.83 -34.45 -24.44
N SER A 233 -61.93 -34.44 -23.12
CA SER A 233 -62.46 -35.56 -22.33
C SER A 233 -63.92 -35.88 -22.67
N PHE A 234 -64.74 -34.85 -22.89
CA PHE A 234 -66.12 -35.03 -23.36
C PHE A 234 -66.17 -35.69 -24.74
N LEU A 235 -65.33 -35.24 -25.67
CA LEU A 235 -65.30 -35.79 -27.04
C LEU A 235 -64.78 -37.23 -27.05
N GLN A 236 -63.78 -37.54 -26.23
CA GLN A 236 -63.23 -38.88 -26.07
C GLN A 236 -64.26 -39.86 -25.47
N SER A 237 -65.01 -39.44 -24.45
CA SER A 237 -66.06 -40.27 -23.85
C SER A 237 -67.25 -40.49 -24.78
N PHE A 238 -67.65 -39.47 -25.54
CA PHE A 238 -68.68 -39.60 -26.57
C PHE A 238 -68.27 -40.59 -27.66
N LEU A 239 -67.05 -40.46 -28.19
CA LEU A 239 -66.54 -41.32 -29.26
C LEU A 239 -66.41 -42.79 -28.80
N MET A 240 -66.00 -43.03 -27.54
CA MET A 240 -65.96 -44.38 -26.97
C MET A 240 -67.34 -45.02 -26.84
N VAL A 241 -68.37 -44.25 -26.45
CA VAL A 241 -69.75 -44.78 -26.33
C VAL A 241 -70.35 -45.07 -27.70
N GLU A 242 -70.17 -44.16 -28.67
CA GLU A 242 -70.70 -44.32 -30.03
C GLU A 242 -70.06 -45.53 -30.74
N ALA A 243 -68.74 -45.69 -30.63
CA ALA A 243 -68.01 -46.82 -31.23
C ALA A 243 -68.42 -48.17 -30.62
N HIS A 244 -68.69 -48.21 -29.31
CA HIS A 244 -69.17 -49.43 -28.65
C HIS A 244 -70.62 -49.75 -29.04
N SER A 245 -71.46 -48.73 -29.26
CA SER A 245 -72.83 -48.91 -29.77
C SER A 245 -72.83 -49.52 -31.18
N MET A 246 -72.02 -48.96 -32.09
CA MET A 246 -71.91 -49.44 -33.47
C MET A 246 -71.39 -50.87 -33.56
N SER A 247 -70.32 -51.21 -32.83
CA SER A 247 -69.74 -52.55 -32.84
C SER A 247 -70.66 -53.59 -32.22
N SER A 248 -71.34 -53.26 -31.11
CA SER A 248 -72.33 -54.13 -30.49
C SER A 248 -73.53 -54.37 -31.41
N CYS A 249 -74.02 -53.35 -32.11
CA CYS A 249 -75.11 -53.49 -33.07
C CYS A 249 -74.75 -54.46 -34.21
N LEU A 250 -73.58 -54.28 -34.83
CA LEU A 250 -73.09 -55.14 -35.91
C LEU A 250 -72.91 -56.59 -35.46
N TYR A 251 -72.32 -56.82 -34.28
CA TYR A 251 -72.13 -58.16 -33.72
C TYR A 251 -73.47 -58.87 -33.47
N ASN A 252 -74.44 -58.18 -32.87
CA ASN A 252 -75.76 -58.75 -32.60
C ASN A 252 -76.54 -59.03 -33.90
N ALA A 253 -76.45 -58.16 -34.90
CA ALA A 253 -77.05 -58.39 -36.22
C ALA A 253 -76.45 -59.63 -36.91
N ALA A 254 -75.12 -59.79 -36.87
CA ALA A 254 -74.44 -60.95 -37.42
C ALA A 254 -74.83 -62.25 -36.69
N ALA A 255 -74.94 -62.23 -35.36
CA ALA A 255 -75.38 -63.37 -34.56
C ALA A 255 -76.83 -63.78 -34.86
N LEU A 256 -77.74 -62.82 -35.08
CA LEU A 256 -79.10 -63.08 -35.52
C LEU A 256 -79.14 -63.70 -36.93
N CYS A 257 -78.34 -63.18 -37.86
CA CYS A 257 -78.24 -63.75 -39.21
C CYS A 257 -77.69 -65.18 -39.18
N ALA A 258 -76.61 -65.42 -38.44
CA ALA A 258 -75.99 -66.74 -38.32
C ALA A 258 -76.95 -67.75 -37.65
N SER A 259 -77.63 -67.35 -36.58
CA SER A 259 -78.62 -68.21 -35.93
C SER A 259 -79.79 -68.55 -36.86
N PHE A 260 -80.26 -67.60 -37.68
CA PHE A 260 -81.32 -67.84 -38.68
C PHE A 260 -80.87 -68.79 -39.79
N LEU A 261 -79.64 -68.61 -40.31
CA LEU A 261 -79.07 -69.46 -41.36
C LEU A 261 -78.85 -70.90 -40.87
N LEU A 262 -78.25 -71.08 -39.69
CA LEU A 262 -78.00 -72.41 -39.09
C LEU A 262 -79.29 -73.18 -38.75
N THR A 263 -80.42 -72.48 -38.61
CA THR A 263 -81.72 -73.07 -38.30
C THR A 263 -82.64 -73.21 -39.50
N SER A 264 -82.17 -72.88 -40.72
CA SER A 264 -82.92 -73.07 -41.95
C SER A 264 -83.02 -74.55 -42.38
N THR A 265 -82.16 -75.43 -41.88
CA THR A 265 -82.19 -76.87 -42.15
C THR A 265 -83.20 -77.61 -41.26
N GLN A 266 -84.03 -78.47 -41.86
CA GLN A 266 -85.17 -79.15 -41.20
C GLN A 266 -84.78 -80.07 -40.02
N ARG A 267 -83.49 -80.43 -39.90
CA ARG A 267 -82.94 -81.28 -38.83
C ARG A 267 -82.67 -80.53 -37.51
N SER A 268 -82.60 -79.19 -37.51
CA SER A 268 -82.25 -78.36 -36.33
C SER A 268 -83.38 -77.46 -35.80
N SER A 269 -84.62 -77.65 -36.27
CA SER A 269 -85.76 -76.75 -35.99
C SER A 269 -86.05 -76.53 -34.49
N ARG A 270 -85.84 -77.54 -33.64
CA ARG A 270 -85.99 -77.43 -32.18
C ARG A 270 -84.95 -76.50 -31.52
N ALA A 271 -83.76 -76.34 -32.10
CA ALA A 271 -82.69 -75.51 -31.53
C ALA A 271 -82.86 -74.01 -31.82
N ARG A 272 -83.76 -73.65 -32.74
CA ARG A 272 -83.98 -72.26 -33.20
C ARG A 272 -84.44 -71.33 -32.09
N TYR A 273 -85.42 -71.77 -31.30
CA TYR A 273 -85.95 -70.97 -30.19
C TYR A 273 -84.92 -70.78 -29.07
N LEU A 274 -84.10 -71.80 -28.78
CA LEU A 274 -83.05 -71.70 -27.76
C LEU A 274 -81.92 -70.76 -28.18
N LEU A 275 -81.47 -70.80 -29.44
CA LEU A 275 -80.44 -69.89 -29.95
C LEU A 275 -80.95 -68.45 -30.01
N LEU A 276 -82.18 -68.22 -30.45
CA LEU A 276 -82.79 -66.89 -30.46
C LEU A 276 -82.95 -66.34 -29.04
N LEU A 277 -83.42 -67.16 -28.09
CA LEU A 277 -83.50 -66.79 -26.68
C LEU A 277 -82.13 -66.41 -26.12
N LEU A 278 -81.09 -67.18 -26.41
CA LEU A 278 -79.72 -66.89 -25.97
C LEU A 278 -79.22 -65.56 -26.55
N THR A 279 -79.44 -65.30 -27.84
CA THR A 279 -79.08 -64.00 -28.45
C THR A 279 -79.87 -62.84 -27.86
N PHE A 280 -81.15 -63.04 -27.55
CA PHE A 280 -82.01 -62.04 -26.92
C PHE A 280 -81.55 -61.69 -25.50
N MET A 281 -81.23 -62.71 -24.69
CA MET A 281 -80.67 -62.49 -23.35
C MET A 281 -79.32 -61.76 -23.41
N ASN A 282 -78.48 -62.05 -24.41
CA ASN A 282 -77.21 -61.35 -24.62
C ASN A 282 -77.42 -59.86 -24.96
N ILE A 283 -78.41 -59.54 -25.81
CA ILE A 283 -78.78 -58.16 -26.14
C ILE A 283 -79.28 -57.40 -24.89
N LEU A 284 -80.14 -58.02 -24.09
CA LEU A 284 -80.65 -57.40 -22.85
C LEU A 284 -79.53 -57.12 -21.86
N LEU A 285 -78.59 -58.05 -21.69
CA LEU A 285 -77.44 -57.87 -20.82
C LEU A 285 -76.53 -56.73 -21.31
N GLY A 286 -76.28 -56.66 -22.62
CA GLY A 286 -75.51 -55.57 -23.23
C GLY A 286 -76.15 -54.19 -23.06
N LEU A 287 -77.48 -54.11 -23.23
CA LEU A 287 -78.25 -52.87 -23.00
C LEU A 287 -78.20 -52.43 -21.53
N TYR A 288 -78.29 -53.39 -20.59
CA TYR A 288 -78.19 -53.11 -19.17
C TYR A 288 -76.81 -52.52 -18.79
N ILE A 289 -75.72 -53.10 -19.31
CA ILE A 289 -74.35 -52.64 -19.05
C ILE A 289 -74.14 -51.22 -19.62
N LEU A 290 -74.58 -50.96 -20.85
CA LEU A 290 -74.45 -49.62 -21.47
C LEU A 290 -75.24 -48.56 -20.70
N LEU A 291 -76.44 -48.89 -20.22
CA LEU A 291 -77.25 -47.97 -19.43
C LEU A 291 -76.62 -47.69 -18.06
N TYR A 292 -76.05 -48.72 -17.42
CA TYR A 292 -75.31 -48.57 -16.16
C TYR A 292 -74.10 -47.65 -16.31
N ILE A 293 -73.27 -47.86 -17.35
CA ILE A 293 -72.12 -47.00 -17.65
C ILE A 293 -72.57 -45.56 -17.98
N GLY A 294 -73.65 -45.40 -18.74
CA GLY A 294 -74.20 -44.08 -19.09
C GLY A 294 -74.76 -43.31 -17.89
N VAL A 295 -75.32 -43.99 -16.89
CA VAL A 295 -75.76 -43.36 -15.63
C VAL A 295 -74.56 -42.95 -14.78
N GLN A 296 -73.56 -43.83 -14.66
CA GLN A 296 -72.35 -43.54 -13.87
C GLN A 296 -71.55 -42.37 -14.45
N ASN A 297 -71.42 -42.28 -15.77
CA ASN A 297 -70.77 -41.15 -16.42
C ASN A 297 -71.53 -39.83 -16.20
N ARG A 298 -72.87 -39.85 -16.16
CA ARG A 298 -73.67 -38.64 -15.86
C ARG A 298 -73.48 -38.15 -14.43
N GLU A 299 -73.38 -39.05 -13.45
CA GLU A 299 -73.11 -38.66 -12.07
C GLU A 299 -71.71 -38.04 -11.89
N ILE A 300 -70.70 -38.59 -12.58
CA ILE A 300 -69.33 -38.06 -12.56
C ILE A 300 -69.29 -36.65 -13.19
N LEU A 301 -69.98 -36.45 -14.32
CA LEU A 301 -70.05 -35.15 -14.99
C LEU A 301 -70.72 -34.08 -14.11
N ASN A 302 -71.83 -34.43 -13.45
CA ASN A 302 -72.54 -33.53 -12.54
C ASN A 302 -71.67 -33.13 -11.33
N LYS A 303 -70.92 -34.08 -10.75
CA LYS A 303 -69.98 -33.77 -9.65
C LYS A 303 -68.83 -32.86 -10.12
N HIS A 304 -68.31 -33.07 -11.32
CA HIS A 304 -67.25 -32.22 -11.87
C HIS A 304 -67.73 -30.77 -12.11
N GLN A 305 -68.99 -30.61 -12.54
CA GLN A 305 -69.61 -29.31 -12.79
C GLN A 305 -69.94 -28.55 -11.48
N ASP A 306 -70.30 -29.26 -10.42
CA ASP A 306 -70.51 -28.66 -9.09
C ASP A 306 -69.19 -28.23 -8.42
N VAL A 307 -68.12 -29.00 -8.59
CA VAL A 307 -66.79 -28.65 -8.05
C VAL A 307 -66.21 -27.42 -8.77
N THR A 308 -66.41 -27.32 -10.08
CA THR A 308 -66.00 -26.13 -10.86
C THR A 308 -66.84 -24.90 -10.51
N ARG A 309 -68.17 -25.05 -10.33
CA ARG A 309 -69.06 -23.95 -9.89
C ARG A 309 -68.72 -23.45 -8.47
N LYS A 310 -68.32 -24.32 -7.55
CA LYS A 310 -67.89 -23.92 -6.18
C LYS A 310 -66.52 -23.24 -6.13
N LYS A 311 -65.63 -23.48 -7.10
CA LYS A 311 -64.30 -22.86 -7.17
C LYS A 311 -64.33 -21.43 -7.75
N HIS A 312 -65.35 -21.09 -8.51
CA HIS A 312 -65.62 -19.72 -8.97
C HIS A 312 -67.11 -19.41 -8.77
N PRO A 313 -67.55 -19.02 -7.56
CA PRO A 313 -68.76 -18.21 -7.49
C PRO A 313 -68.49 -16.95 -8.31
N ASN A 314 -69.50 -16.48 -9.05
CA ASN A 314 -69.44 -15.27 -9.87
C ASN A 314 -68.50 -14.19 -9.30
N LYS A 315 -67.74 -13.56 -10.21
CA LYS A 315 -67.19 -12.20 -10.13
C LYS A 315 -67.57 -11.42 -8.87
#